data_AF-A0A1F4DWK3-F1
#
_entry.id   AF-A0A1F4DWK3-F1
#
_cell.length_a   1.000
_cell.length_b   1.000
_cell.length_c   1.000
_cell.angle_alpha   90.00
_cell.angle_beta   90.00
_cell.angle_gamma   90.00
#
_symmetry.space_group_name_H-M   'P 1'
#
loop_
_entity.id
_entity.type
_entity.pdbx_description
1 polymer ?
#
loop_
_entity_poly.entity_id
_entity_poly.type
_entity_poly.pdbx_seq_one_letter_code
_entity_poly.pdbx_strand_id
1 'polypeptide(L)' 'MKVLSLKVPEQLDRKLSAVVKRRGMRKSVVVREALQRYVDESREIRKGSFLDLAGDLVGCVKDAPADLSSNPKHLDDYGR' A
#
# COMPACT_ATOMS: atom_id res chain seq x y z
N MET A 1 -8.46 -18.86 10.84
CA MET A 1 -6.98 -18.79 10.76
C MET A 1 -6.49 -19.88 9.81
N LYS A 2 -5.47 -19.60 9.00
CA LYS A 2 -4.80 -20.61 8.14
C LYS A 2 -3.40 -20.91 8.69
N VAL A 3 -2.91 -22.13 8.50
CA VAL A 3 -1.56 -22.54 8.89
C VAL A 3 -0.61 -22.26 7.73
N LEU A 4 0.53 -21.63 8.02
CA LEU A 4 1.60 -21.37 7.06
C LEU A 4 2.85 -22.12 7.54
N SER A 5 3.33 -23.04 6.70
CA SER A 5 4.61 -23.74 6.91
C SER A 5 5.66 -23.11 6.00
N LEU A 6 6.77 -22.65 6.57
CA LEU A 6 7.87 -22.06 5.82
C LEU A 6 9.22 -22.54 6.36
N LYS A 7 10.20 -22.65 5.46
CA LYS A 7 11.59 -22.91 5.86
C LYS A 7 12.21 -21.63 6.41
N VAL A 8 12.81 -21.72 7.58
CA VAL A 8 13.47 -20.61 8.26
C VAL A 8 14.96 -20.93 8.38
N PRO A 9 15.86 -20.10 7.85
CA PRO A 9 17.29 -20.29 8.04
C PRO A 9 17.65 -20.28 9.54
N GLU A 10 18.61 -21.11 9.95
CA GLU A 10 18.98 -21.24 11.38
C GLU A 10 19.32 -19.91 12.04
N GLN A 11 20.06 -19.05 11.33
CA GLN A 11 20.42 -17.73 11.85
C GLN A 11 19.20 -16.87 12.16
N LEU A 12 18.14 -16.98 11.34
CA LEU A 12 16.90 -16.24 11.54
C LEU A 12 16.10 -16.83 12.70
N ASP A 13 16.06 -18.16 12.86
CA ASP A 13 15.39 -18.79 14.00
C ASP A 13 16.05 -18.42 15.34
N ARG A 14 17.39 -18.35 15.38
CA ARG A 14 18.13 -17.89 16.58
C ARG A 14 17.74 -16.46 16.96
N LYS A 15 17.70 -15.55 15.99
CA LYS A 15 17.25 -14.16 16.20
C LYS A 15 15.80 -14.10 16.68
N LEU A 16 14.91 -14.85 16.04
CA LEU A 16 13.49 -14.91 16.43
C LEU A 16 13.31 -15.43 17.86
N SER A 17 14.06 -16.47 18.22
CA SER A 17 14.03 -17.05 19.57
C SER A 17 14.50 -16.07 20.64
N ALA A 18 15.51 -15.24 20.34
CA ALA A 18 15.95 -14.18 21.24
C ALA A 18 14.88 -13.09 21.45
N VAL A 19 14.19 -12.68 20.38
CA VAL A 19 13.10 -11.69 20.44
C VAL A 19 11.92 -12.23 21.26
N VAL A 20 11.54 -13.48 21.03
CA VAL A 20 10.47 -14.18 21.77
C VAL A 20 10.78 -14.21 23.27
N LYS A 21 12.02 -14.60 23.64
CA LYS A 21 12.45 -14.60 25.05
C LYS A 21 12.41 -13.21 25.65
N ARG A 22 12.93 -12.20 24.95
CA ARG A 22 12.96 -10.81 25.43
C ARG A 22 11.57 -10.23 25.65
N ARG A 23 10.61 -10.57 24.78
CA ARG A 23 9.24 -10.03 24.83
C ARG A 23 8.26 -10.88 25.65
N GLY A 24 8.64 -12.09 26.06
CA GLY A 24 7.74 -13.04 26.74
C GLY A 24 6.57 -13.51 25.87
N MET A 25 6.72 -13.49 24.54
CA MET A 25 5.65 -13.78 23.58
C MET A 25 5.90 -15.09 22.84
N ARG A 26 4.84 -15.75 22.35
CA ARG A 26 4.97 -16.96 21.53
C ARG A 26 5.56 -16.63 20.15
N LYS A 27 6.35 -17.54 19.57
CA LYS A 27 6.93 -17.42 18.20
C LYS A 27 5.86 -17.03 17.17
N SER A 28 4.69 -17.65 17.21
CA SER A 28 3.61 -17.38 16.26
C SER A 28 2.99 -15.99 16.37
N VAL A 29 3.05 -15.35 17.54
CA VAL A 29 2.58 -13.96 17.72
C VAL A 29 3.56 -13.01 17.06
N VAL A 30 4.86 -13.16 17.37
CA VAL A 30 5.93 -12.33 16.80
C VAL A 30 5.97 -12.43 15.27
N VAL A 31 5.86 -13.65 14.72
CA VAL A 31 5.85 -13.87 13.26
C VAL A 31 4.61 -13.24 12.62
N ARG A 32 3.44 -13.35 13.25
CA ARG A 32 2.21 -12.75 12.73
C ARG A 32 2.27 -11.22 12.74
N GLU A 33 2.76 -10.62 13.82
CA GLU A 33 2.95 -9.16 13.90
C GLU A 33 3.91 -8.67 12.82
N ALA A 34 5.03 -9.36 12.61
CA ALA A 34 5.99 -9.02 11.57
C ALA A 34 5.38 -9.10 10.17
N LEU A 35 4.60 -10.17 9.89
CA LEU A 35 3.90 -10.32 8.61
C LEU A 35 2.83 -9.23 8.42
N GLN A 36 2.07 -8.89 9.46
CA GLN A 36 1.06 -7.85 9.39
C GLN A 36 1.69 -6.50 9.06
N ARG A 37 2.77 -6.12 9.76
CA ARG A 37 3.51 -4.88 9.49
C ARG A 37 4.06 -4.85 8.08
N TYR A 38 4.71 -5.93 7.64
CA TYR A 38 5.25 -6.00 6.29
C TYR A 38 4.16 -5.84 5.23
N VAL A 39 2.99 -6.47 5.41
CA VAL A 39 1.87 -6.35 4.48
C VAL A 39 1.27 -4.94 4.51
N ASP A 40 1.08 -4.35 5.68
CA ASP A 40 0.50 -3.00 5.80
C ASP A 40 1.46 -1.90 5.30
N GLU A 41 2.76 -2.03 5.57
CA GLU A 41 3.80 -1.16 5.00
C GLU A 41 3.88 -1.35 3.47
N SER A 42 3.78 -2.59 2.97
CA SER A 42 3.74 -2.84 1.52
C SER A 42 2.48 -2.30 0.83
N ARG A 43 1.42 -2.00 1.59
CA ARG A 43 0.20 -1.36 1.06
C ARG A 43 0.35 0.15 0.89
N GLU A 44 1.34 0.78 1.54
CA GLU A 44 1.75 2.15 1.18
C GLU A 44 2.36 2.19 -0.24
N ILE A 45 2.87 1.06 -0.73
CA ILE A 45 3.18 0.89 -2.16
C ILE A 45 1.86 0.60 -2.90
N ARG A 46 1.10 1.68 -3.14
CA ARG A 46 -0.02 1.81 -4.09
C ARG A 46 -1.22 0.89 -3.85
N LYS A 47 -1.92 1.11 -2.75
CA LYS A 47 -3.37 0.90 -2.76
C LYS A 47 -4.06 2.08 -3.44
N GLY A 48 -4.15 2.00 -4.75
CA GLY A 48 -5.01 2.86 -5.53
C GLY A 48 -4.86 2.56 -7.00
N SER A 49 -5.99 2.28 -7.66
CA SER A 49 -6.07 2.50 -9.10
C SER A 49 -5.71 3.97 -9.40
N PHE A 50 -5.37 4.30 -10.65
CA PHE A 50 -5.14 5.69 -11.04
C PHE A 50 -6.31 6.60 -10.61
N LEU A 51 -7.53 6.08 -10.64
CA LEU A 51 -8.73 6.76 -10.17
C LEU A 51 -8.68 7.08 -8.67
N ASP A 52 -8.27 6.14 -7.83
CA ASP A 52 -8.19 6.34 -6.37
C ASP A 52 -7.16 7.43 -5.99
N LEU A 53 -6.17 7.67 -6.86
CA LEU A 53 -5.15 8.70 -6.69
C LEU A 53 -5.54 10.06 -7.30
N ALA A 54 -6.63 10.14 -8.07
CA ALA A 54 -7.02 11.34 -8.80
C ALA A 54 -8.21 12.09 -8.16
N GLY A 55 -8.71 11.64 -7.00
CA GLY A 55 -9.90 12.21 -6.35
C GLY A 55 -9.74 13.67 -5.93
N ASP A 56 -8.54 14.09 -5.54
CA ASP A 56 -8.18 15.47 -5.20
C ASP A 56 -8.01 16.38 -6.42
N LEU A 57 -7.84 15.80 -7.62
CA LEU A 57 -7.73 16.54 -8.88
C LEU A 57 -9.10 17.00 -9.41
N VAL A 58 -10.19 16.38 -8.96
CA VAL A 58 -11.55 16.77 -9.37
C VAL A 58 -11.89 18.14 -8.79
N GLY A 59 -12.04 19.14 -9.67
CA GLY A 59 -12.45 20.50 -9.28
C GLY A 59 -11.37 21.31 -8.56
N CYS A 60 -10.09 20.90 -8.59
CA CYS A 60 -9.00 21.65 -7.98
C CYS A 60 -8.67 22.96 -8.70
N VAL A 61 -9.10 23.11 -9.97
CA VAL A 61 -8.90 24.31 -10.77
C VAL A 61 -10.10 25.24 -10.62
N LYS A 62 -9.90 26.37 -9.93
CA LYS A 62 -10.97 27.33 -9.60
C LYS A 62 -11.39 28.23 -10.76
N ASP A 63 -10.47 28.52 -11.67
CA ASP A 63 -10.67 29.42 -12.81
C ASP A 63 -10.75 28.66 -14.15
N ALA A 64 -11.28 27.44 -14.12
CA ALA A 64 -11.52 26.65 -15.33
C ALA A 64 -12.93 26.93 -15.89
N PRO A 65 -13.11 26.90 -17.23
CA PRO A 65 -14.43 26.89 -17.84
C PRO A 65 -15.30 25.75 -17.27
N ALA A 66 -16.60 26.01 -17.13
CA ALA A 66 -17.57 24.96 -16.81
C ALA A 66 -17.59 23.96 -17.97
N ASP A 67 -16.95 22.81 -17.78
CA ASP A 67 -16.84 21.71 -18.73
C ASP A 67 -16.10 22.06 -20.05
N LEU A 68 -14.86 21.58 -20.18
CA LEU A 68 -14.09 21.71 -21.43
C LEU A 68 -14.71 20.95 -22.61
N SER A 69 -15.60 19.96 -22.36
CA SER A 69 -16.30 19.23 -23.40
C SER A 69 -17.51 19.97 -23.97
N SER A 70 -17.91 21.10 -23.38
CA SER A 70 -19.03 21.91 -23.84
C SER A 70 -18.73 22.73 -25.10
N ASN A 71 -17.45 22.97 -25.41
CA ASN A 71 -17.01 23.69 -26.61
C ASN A 71 -15.83 22.96 -27.27
N PRO A 72 -16.06 22.29 -28.43
CA PRO A 72 -15.07 21.47 -29.13
C PRO A 72 -13.76 22.19 -29.45
N LYS A 73 -13.78 23.52 -29.59
CA LYS A 73 -12.57 24.33 -29.84
C LYS A 73 -11.53 24.22 -28.71
N HIS A 74 -11.93 23.83 -27.50
CA HIS A 74 -11.01 23.65 -26.38
C HIS A 74 -10.23 22.32 -26.44
N LEU A 75 -10.61 21.42 -27.36
CA LEU A 75 -9.93 20.15 -27.62
C LEU A 75 -9.07 20.19 -28.88
N ASP A 76 -9.00 21.34 -29.56
CA ASP A 76 -8.09 21.52 -30.70
C ASP A 76 -6.65 21.22 -30.23
N ASP A 77 -5.97 20.33 -30.95
CA ASP A 77 -4.62 19.81 -30.68
C ASP A 77 -4.42 18.99 -29.39
N TYR A 78 -5.48 18.56 -28.70
CA TYR A 78 -5.34 17.66 -27.56
C TYR A 78 -4.75 16.29 -27.96
N GLY A 79 -3.55 15.97 -27.47
CA GLY A 79 -2.90 14.68 -27.66
C GLY A 79 -2.03 14.54 -28.92
N ARG A 80 -1.69 15.65 -29.60
CA ARG A 80 -0.64 15.69 -30.65
C ARG A 80 0.75 15.96 -30.09
#